data_AF-A0AA44IIF8-F1
#
_entry.id   AF-A0AA44IIF8-F1
#
_cell.length_a   1.000
_cell.length_b   1.000
_cell.length_c   1.000
_cell.angle_alpha   90.00
_cell.angle_beta   90.00
_cell.angle_gamma   90.00
#
_symmetry.space_group_name_H-M   'P 1'
#
loop_
_entity.id
_entity.type
_entity.pdbx_description
1 polymer ?
#
loop_
_entity_poly.entity_id
_entity_poly.type
_entity_poly.pdbx_seq_one_letter_code
_entity_poly.pdbx_strand_id
1 'polypeptide(L)'
;MKKILSIVLPSILILAITLWGRADKNILVGLFLLFPIIFIIQGIIYSNLKNEFIIGFLLSSIVFIIPINLWFNMGSCIELLISYNILGIISFLVKKKVSSRNS
;
A
#
# COMPACT_ATOMS: atom_id res chain seq x y z
N MET A 1 6.98 -7.86 18.56
CA MET A 1 7.76 -7.03 17.61
C MET A 1 7.51 -7.38 16.15
N LYS A 2 7.62 -8.64 15.70
CA LYS A 2 7.46 -9.02 14.27
C LYS A 2 6.14 -8.54 13.62
N LYS A 3 5.01 -8.58 14.33
CA LYS A 3 3.68 -8.20 13.81
C LYS A 3 3.50 -6.69 13.58
N ILE A 4 3.99 -5.85 14.48
CA ILE A 4 3.88 -4.39 14.33
C ILE A 4 4.79 -3.94 13.19
N LEU A 5 6.02 -4.47 13.14
CA LEU A 5 6.94 -4.16 12.06
C LEU A 5 6.38 -4.54 10.70
N SER A 6 5.73 -5.72 10.58
CA SER A 6 5.05 -6.06 9.32
C SER A 6 4.04 -4.98 8.96
N ILE A 7 3.14 -4.60 9.89
CA ILE A 7 2.04 -3.64 9.60
C ILE A 7 2.56 -2.32 9.04
N VAL A 8 3.66 -1.81 9.60
CA VAL A 8 4.21 -0.51 9.27
C VAL A 8 5.15 -0.55 8.05
N LEU A 9 5.72 -1.72 7.73
CA LEU A 9 6.71 -1.89 6.66
C LEU A 9 6.21 -1.44 5.28
N PRO A 10 5.00 -1.79 4.79
CA PRO A 10 4.47 -1.27 3.54
C PRO A 10 4.45 0.27 3.48
N SER A 11 4.04 0.92 4.57
CA SER A 11 3.98 2.37 4.65
C SER A 11 5.39 2.99 4.65
N ILE A 12 6.35 2.39 5.36
CA ILE A 12 7.77 2.81 5.31
C ILE A 12 8.31 2.69 3.89
N LEU A 13 7.99 1.62 3.16
CA LEU A 13 8.44 1.43 1.77
C LEU A 13 7.86 2.51 0.85
N ILE A 14 6.57 2.84 0.98
CA ILE A 14 5.94 3.94 0.22
C ILE A 14 6.64 5.26 0.51
N LEU A 15 6.95 5.55 1.79
CA LEU A 15 7.67 6.76 2.18
C LEU A 15 9.09 6.79 1.60
N ALA A 16 9.82 5.68 1.66
CA ALA A 16 11.17 5.59 1.12
C ALA A 16 11.20 5.80 -0.39
N ILE A 17 10.26 5.19 -1.12
CA ILE A 17 10.13 5.37 -2.58
C ILE A 17 9.76 6.82 -2.93
N THR A 18 8.84 7.43 -2.19
CA THR A 18 8.46 8.84 -2.43
C THR A 18 9.60 9.81 -2.11
N LEU A 19 10.40 9.56 -1.06
CA LEU A 19 11.58 10.35 -0.74
C LEU A 19 12.69 10.19 -1.80
N TRP A 20 12.95 8.96 -2.26
CA TRP A 20 13.92 8.72 -3.33
C TRP A 20 13.47 9.35 -4.64
N GLY A 21 12.20 9.18 -5.00
CA GLY A 21 11.61 9.79 -6.19
C GLY A 21 11.54 11.31 -6.14
N ARG A 22 11.82 11.98 -5.01
CA ARG A 22 11.73 13.45 -4.92
C ARG A 22 12.76 14.17 -5.78
N ALA A 23 13.94 13.57 -5.96
CA ALA A 23 15.02 14.14 -6.75
C ALA A 23 14.87 13.88 -8.27
N ASP A 24 14.10 12.86 -8.67
CA ASP A 24 14.05 12.34 -10.04
C ASP A 24 12.61 12.15 -10.55
N LYS A 25 12.41 12.17 -11.86
CA LYS A 25 11.09 11.85 -12.48
C LYS A 25 10.61 10.40 -12.26
N ASN A 26 11.37 9.59 -11.53
CA ASN A 26 11.10 8.19 -11.24
C ASN A 26 9.89 7.96 -10.32
N ILE A 27 9.30 9.02 -9.76
CA ILE A 27 8.05 8.92 -9.00
C ILE A 27 6.91 8.27 -9.79
N LEU A 28 6.91 8.40 -11.14
CA LEU A 28 5.94 7.75 -12.02
C LEU A 28 6.03 6.22 -11.94
N VAL A 29 7.24 5.66 -11.80
CA VAL A 29 7.44 4.22 -11.59
C VAL A 29 6.89 3.80 -10.23
N GLY A 30 7.10 4.64 -9.21
CA GLY A 30 6.48 4.48 -7.90
C GLY A 30 4.96 4.39 -8.01
N LEU A 31 4.35 5.38 -8.66
CA LEU A 31 2.92 5.51 -8.89
C LEU A 31 2.35 4.30 -9.60
N PHE A 32 2.79 4.02 -10.83
CA PHE A 32 2.10 3.06 -11.69
C PHE A 32 2.53 1.60 -11.49
N LEU A 33 3.62 1.34 -10.77
CA LEU A 33 4.15 -0.01 -10.59
C LEU A 33 4.33 -0.37 -9.11
N LEU A 34 5.14 0.37 -8.38
CA LEU A 34 5.57 -0.07 -7.03
C LEU A 34 4.46 0.01 -6.00
N PHE A 35 3.71 1.11 -5.95
CA PHE A 35 2.61 1.27 -4.98
C PHE A 35 1.49 0.24 -5.17
N PRO A 36 0.92 -0.01 -6.38
CA PRO A 36 -0.09 -1.05 -6.53
C PRO A 36 0.41 -2.43 -6.09
N ILE A 37 1.68 -2.77 -6.39
CA ILE A 37 2.31 -4.01 -5.92
C ILE A 37 2.37 -4.06 -4.40
N ILE A 38 2.78 -2.96 -3.73
CA ILE A 38 2.84 -2.89 -2.27
C ILE A 38 1.46 -3.13 -1.65
N PHE A 39 0.40 -2.51 -2.19
CA PHE A 39 -0.97 -2.72 -1.69
C PHE A 39 -1.47 -4.16 -1.91
N ILE A 40 -1.11 -4.80 -3.04
CA ILE A 40 -1.41 -6.22 -3.31
C ILE A 40 -0.71 -7.12 -2.27
N ILE A 41 0.60 -6.96 -2.11
CA ILE A 41 1.41 -7.72 -1.15
C ILE A 41 0.84 -7.54 0.27
N GLN A 42 0.46 -6.32 0.61
CA GLN A 42 -0.16 -5.98 1.89
C GLN A 42 -1.46 -6.77 2.13
N GLY A 43 -2.33 -6.87 1.12
CA GLY A 43 -3.54 -7.70 1.20
C GLY A 43 -3.25 -9.18 1.40
N ILE A 44 -2.24 -9.72 0.72
CA ILE A 44 -1.84 -11.13 0.85
C ILE A 44 -1.30 -11.41 2.25
N ILE A 45 -0.39 -10.57 2.75
CA ILE A 45 0.27 -10.79 4.06
C ILE A 45 -0.75 -10.72 5.21
N TYR A 46 -1.71 -9.80 5.14
CA TYR A 46 -2.69 -9.60 6.22
C TYR A 46 -3.99 -10.39 6.05
N SER A 47 -4.07 -11.36 5.12
CA SER A 47 -5.31 -12.10 4.84
C SER A 47 -5.98 -12.74 6.07
N ASN A 48 -5.20 -13.02 7.11
CA ASN A 48 -5.63 -13.68 8.34
C ASN A 48 -5.84 -12.70 9.52
N LEU A 49 -5.54 -11.41 9.33
CA LEU A 49 -5.45 -10.38 10.38
C LEU A 49 -6.21 -9.12 9.94
N LYS A 50 -7.54 -9.14 10.11
CA LYS A 50 -8.45 -8.12 9.58
C LYS A 50 -8.18 -6.71 10.14
N ASN A 51 -7.87 -6.59 11.42
CA ASN A 51 -7.66 -5.28 12.06
C ASN A 51 -6.33 -4.67 11.60
N GLU A 52 -5.29 -5.51 11.52
CA GLU A 52 -3.96 -5.16 11.05
C GLU A 52 -3.97 -4.73 9.58
N PHE A 53 -4.77 -5.42 8.75
CA PHE A 53 -4.99 -5.03 7.36
C PHE A 53 -5.55 -3.61 7.27
N ILE A 54 -6.61 -3.28 8.03
CA ILE A 54 -7.24 -1.96 8.01
C ILE A 54 -6.27 -0.87 8.50
N ILE A 55 -5.58 -1.11 9.62
CA ILE A 55 -4.62 -0.14 10.18
C ILE A 55 -3.49 0.12 9.19
N GLY A 56 -2.90 -0.95 8.63
CA GLY A 56 -1.85 -0.80 7.63
C GLY A 56 -2.36 -0.10 6.36
N PHE A 57 -3.60 -0.34 5.95
CA PHE A 57 -4.19 0.30 4.76
C PHE A 57 -4.33 1.81 4.94
N LEU A 58 -4.81 2.23 6.12
CA LEU A 58 -4.92 3.63 6.48
C LEU A 58 -3.54 4.29 6.53
N LEU A 59 -2.56 3.65 7.17
CA LEU A 59 -1.18 4.14 7.22
C LEU A 59 -0.57 4.30 5.82
N SER A 60 -0.64 3.27 4.96
CA SER A 60 -0.14 3.32 3.59
C SER A 60 -0.85 4.39 2.75
N SER A 61 -2.15 4.59 2.96
CA SER A 61 -2.94 5.62 2.26
C SER A 61 -2.52 7.04 2.66
N ILE A 62 -2.33 7.29 3.96
CA ILE A 62 -1.88 8.59 4.48
C ILE A 62 -0.47 8.91 3.96
N VAL A 63 0.43 7.93 4.04
CA VAL A 63 1.82 8.05 3.60
C VAL A 63 1.95 8.13 2.07
N PHE A 64 0.93 7.71 1.33
CA PHE A 64 0.84 7.95 -0.11
C PHE A 64 0.36 9.39 -0.42
N ILE A 65 -0.77 9.80 0.15
CA ILE A 65 -1.41 11.10 -0.18
C ILE A 65 -0.50 12.27 0.18
N ILE A 66 0.05 12.28 1.40
CA ILE A 66 0.74 13.45 1.93
C ILE A 66 1.97 13.80 1.07
N PRO A 67 2.93 12.90 0.82
CA PRO A 67 4.07 13.15 -0.06
C PRO A 67 3.66 13.53 -1.48
N ILE A 68 2.69 12.83 -2.08
CA ILE A 68 2.37 13.04 -3.49
C ILE A 68 1.66 14.36 -3.74
N ASN A 69 0.73 14.74 -2.87
CA ASN A 69 0.07 16.04 -2.98
C ASN A 69 1.00 17.20 -2.61
N LEU A 70 1.78 17.08 -1.53
CA LEU A 70 2.60 18.20 -1.03
C LEU A 70 3.95 18.36 -1.74
N TRP A 71 4.61 17.27 -2.11
CA TRP A 71 5.97 17.34 -2.68
C TRP A 71 5.99 17.29 -4.20
N PHE A 72 5.07 16.55 -4.82
CA PHE A 72 5.06 16.37 -6.27
C PHE A 72 4.03 17.25 -6.98
N ASN A 73 3.16 17.95 -6.24
CA ASN A 73 2.16 18.87 -6.79
C ASN A 73 1.31 18.26 -7.92
N MET A 74 1.10 16.94 -7.89
CA MET A 74 0.41 16.17 -8.95
C MET A 74 -1.12 16.31 -8.94
N GLY A 75 -1.65 17.23 -8.12
CA GLY A 75 -3.09 17.34 -7.91
C GLY A 75 -3.65 16.14 -7.14
N SER A 76 -4.93 15.85 -7.32
CA SER A 76 -5.61 14.77 -6.58
C SER A 76 -5.22 13.39 -7.11
N CYS A 77 -4.38 12.66 -6.38
CA CYS A 77 -4.08 11.25 -6.65
C CYS A 77 -5.09 10.28 -5.99
N ILE A 78 -6.29 10.77 -5.63
CA ILE A 78 -7.31 10.00 -4.93
C ILE A 78 -7.81 8.83 -5.79
N GLU A 79 -7.99 9.02 -7.09
CA GLU A 79 -8.46 7.96 -8.01
C GLU A 79 -7.48 6.78 -8.06
N LEU A 80 -6.18 7.08 -8.12
CA LEU A 80 -5.12 6.08 -8.07
C LEU A 80 -5.13 5.34 -6.73
N LEU A 81 -5.25 6.08 -5.63
CA LEU A 81 -5.31 5.49 -4.30
C LEU A 81 -6.54 4.56 -4.12
N ILE A 82 -7.70 4.96 -4.63
CA ILE A 82 -8.90 4.12 -4.62
C ILE A 82 -8.60 2.81 -5.36
N SER A 83 -7.98 2.89 -6.54
CA SER A 83 -7.58 1.71 -7.32
C SER A 83 -6.64 0.80 -6.54
N TYR A 84 -5.63 1.35 -5.85
CA TYR A 84 -4.69 0.56 -5.05
C TYR A 84 -5.35 -0.12 -3.86
N ASN A 85 -6.26 0.59 -3.19
CA ASN A 85 -7.05 0.02 -2.10
C ASN A 85 -7.92 -1.14 -2.58
N ILE A 86 -8.60 -1.00 -3.72
CA ILE A 86 -9.39 -2.08 -4.32
C ILE A 86 -8.50 -3.30 -4.59
N LEU A 87 -7.33 -3.10 -5.20
CA LEU A 87 -6.39 -4.19 -5.50
C LEU A 87 -5.97 -4.97 -4.25
N GLY A 88 -5.61 -4.27 -3.17
CA GLY A 88 -5.21 -4.97 -1.94
C GLY A 88 -6.39 -5.59 -1.19
N ILE A 89 -7.61 -5.03 -1.26
CA ILE A 89 -8.83 -5.68 -0.73
C ILE A 89 -9.13 -6.98 -1.49
N ILE A 90 -9.08 -6.94 -2.83
CA ILE A 90 -9.27 -8.14 -3.66
C ILE A 90 -8.22 -9.20 -3.29
N SER A 91 -6.96 -8.80 -3.16
CA SER A 91 -5.85 -9.70 -2.81
C SER A 91 -6.05 -10.33 -1.43
N PHE A 92 -6.51 -9.55 -0.45
CA PHE A 92 -6.89 -10.02 0.88
C PHE A 92 -8.01 -11.08 0.81
N LEU A 93 -9.09 -10.80 0.08
CA LEU A 93 -10.24 -11.70 -0.04
C LEU A 93 -9.87 -13.01 -0.75
N VAL A 94 -9.10 -12.93 -1.84
CA VAL A 94 -8.63 -14.10 -2.59
C VAL A 94 -7.77 -14.97 -1.70
N LYS A 95 -6.77 -14.40 -1.02
CA LYS A 95 -5.87 -15.18 -0.16
C LYS A 95 -6.62 -15.81 1.02
N LYS A 96 -7.54 -15.08 1.63
CA LYS A 96 -8.38 -15.60 2.73
C LYS A 96 -9.24 -16.79 2.27
N LYS A 97 -9.86 -16.71 1.09
CA LYS A 97 -10.65 -17.80 0.50
C LYS A 97 -9.80 -19.04 0.21
N VAL A 98 -8.60 -18.87 -0.32
CA VAL A 98 -7.66 -19.97 -0.59
C VAL A 98 -7.22 -20.63 0.72
N SER A 99 -6.87 -19.84 1.74
CA SER A 99 -6.44 -20.38 3.04
C SER A 99 -7.55 -21.19 3.72
N SER A 100 -8.81 -20.75 3.62
CA SER A 100 -9.97 -21.44 4.19
C SER A 100 -10.33 -22.75 3.50
N ARG A 101 -9.89 -22.98 2.25
CA ARG A 101 -10.14 -24.24 1.53
C ARG A 101 -9.13 -25.33 1.84
N ASN A 102 -7.97 -24.95 2.37
CA ASN A 102 -6.83 -25.83 2.62
C ASN A 102 -6.68 -26.19 4.12
N SER A 103 -7.60 -25.74 4.99
CA SER A 103 -7.66 -26.05 6.42
C SER A 103 -8.77 -27.05 6.71
#